data_AF-A0A258K554-F1
#
_entry.id   AF-A0A258K554-F1
#
_cell.length_a   1.000
_cell.length_b   1.000
_cell.length_c   1.000
_cell.angle_alpha   90.00
_cell.angle_beta   90.00
_cell.angle_gamma   90.00
#
_symmetry.space_group_name_H-M   'P 1'
#
loop_
_entity.id
_entity.type
_entity.pdbx_description
1 polymer ?
#
loop_
_entity_poly.entity_id
_entity_poly.type
_entity_poly.pdbx_seq_one_letter_code
_entity_poly.pdbx_strand_id
1 'polypeptide(L)' 'MFLDEKKLGPRPEPWPARPQRRLSPRAEKAVMAIIFFNLLMMLVAPLGGATIVQGFLALFSGF' A
#
# COMPACT_ATOMS: atom_id res chain seq x y z
N MET A 1 -29.45 32.70 8.50
CA MET A 1 -29.37 32.37 9.94
C MET A 1 -27.94 32.66 10.37
N PHE A 2 -27.72 33.53 11.37
CA PHE A 2 -26.39 33.83 11.90
C PHE A 2 -25.98 32.75 12.90
N LEU A 3 -24.81 32.13 12.71
CA LEU A 3 -24.22 31.18 13.66
C LEU A 3 -23.66 31.98 14.84
N ASP A 4 -24.19 31.76 16.03
CA ASP A 4 -23.72 32.39 17.27
C ASP A 4 -22.43 31.66 17.72
N GLU A 5 -21.28 32.23 17.35
CA GLU A 5 -19.93 31.66 17.58
C GLU A 5 -19.54 31.58 19.06
N LYS A 6 -20.34 32.18 19.95
CA LYS A 6 -20.08 32.22 21.41
C LYS A 6 -20.23 30.87 22.13
N LYS A 7 -20.62 29.80 21.43
CA LYS A 7 -20.73 28.44 21.99
C LYS A 7 -19.53 27.52 21.73
N LEU A 8 -18.39 28.05 21.27
CA LEU A 8 -17.15 27.28 21.34
C LEU A 8 -16.66 27.26 22.79
N GLY A 9 -17.15 26.28 23.55
CA GLY A 9 -16.51 25.86 24.80
C GLY A 9 -15.02 25.52 24.58
N PRO A 10 -14.23 25.42 25.66
CA PRO A 10 -12.80 25.15 25.54
C PRO A 10 -12.54 23.95 24.62
N ARG A 11 -11.58 24.11 23.70
CA ARG A 11 -11.21 23.08 22.73
C ARG A 11 -10.91 21.78 23.49
N PRO A 12 -11.51 20.64 23.09
CA PRO A 12 -11.18 19.36 23.71
C PRO A 12 -9.68 19.14 23.71
N GLU A 13 -9.15 18.63 24.82
CA GLU A 13 -7.74 18.28 24.92
C GLU A 13 -7.35 17.33 23.77
N PRO A 14 -6.18 17.51 23.15
CA PRO A 14 -5.73 16.60 22.10
C PRO A 14 -5.67 15.18 22.65
N TRP A 15 -6.25 14.22 21.91
CA TRP A 15 -6.11 12.80 22.24
C TRP A 15 -4.63 12.44 22.40
N PRO A 16 -4.27 11.61 23.40
CA PRO A 16 -2.89 11.19 23.58
C PRO A 16 -2.36 10.54 22.29
N ALA A 17 -1.14 10.91 21.90
CA ALA A 17 -0.50 10.37 20.71
C ALA A 17 -0.40 8.84 20.86
N ARG A 18 -0.89 8.10 19.85
CA ARG A 18 -0.74 6.64 19.84
C ARG A 18 0.75 6.27 19.86
N PRO A 19 1.17 5.26 20.65
CA PRO A 19 2.55 4.82 20.64
C PRO A 19 2.99 4.47 19.22
N GLN A 20 4.07 5.08 18.72
CA GLN A 20 4.65 4.69 17.46
C GLN A 20 5.26 3.28 17.61
N ARG A 21 4.59 2.29 17.02
CA ARG A 21 5.14 0.92 16.95
C ARG A 21 6.37 0.95 16.04
N ARG A 22 7.56 0.88 16.64
CA ARG A 22 8.81 0.71 15.90
C ARG A 22 8.92 -0.73 15.42
N LEU A 23 9.29 -0.92 14.17
CA LEU A 23 9.57 -2.25 13.63
C LEU A 23 10.79 -2.84 14.35
N SER A 24 10.75 -4.14 14.67
CA SER A 24 11.95 -4.84 15.10
C SER A 24 12.91 -4.98 13.92
N PRO A 25 14.24 -5.12 14.14
CA PRO A 25 15.20 -5.24 13.05
C PRO A 25 14.90 -6.39 12.08
N ARG A 26 14.30 -7.48 12.58
CA ARG A 26 13.86 -8.61 11.74
C ARG A 26 12.68 -8.24 10.85
N ALA A 27 11.71 -7.47 11.38
CA ALA A 27 10.56 -7.02 10.63
C ALA A 27 10.97 -6.00 9.56
N GLU A 28 11.90 -5.10 9.87
CA GLU A 28 12.45 -4.15 8.90
C GLU A 28 13.15 -4.86 7.74
N LYS A 29 13.99 -5.87 8.03
CA LYS A 29 14.61 -6.71 6.99
C LYS A 29 13.58 -7.43 6.12
N ALA A 30 12.52 -7.97 6.72
CA ALA A 30 11.44 -8.63 5.99
C ALA A 30 10.69 -7.65 5.08
N VAL A 31 10.36 -6.45 5.58
CA VAL A 31 9.70 -5.40 4.79
C VAL A 31 10.57 -4.98 3.61
N MET A 32 11.87 -4.75 3.84
CA MET A 32 12.80 -4.41 2.75
C MET A 32 12.92 -5.52 1.71
N ALA A 33 12.95 -6.79 2.14
CA ALA A 33 12.96 -7.92 1.22
C ALA A 33 11.69 -7.99 0.36
N ILE A 34 10.51 -7.74 0.94
CA ILE A 34 9.23 -7.72 0.22
C ILE A 34 9.20 -6.57 -0.81
N ILE A 35 9.64 -5.37 -0.42
CA ILE A 35 9.71 -4.23 -1.33
C ILE A 35 10.62 -4.54 -2.51
N PHE A 36 11.82 -5.06 -2.22
CA PHE A 36 12.78 -5.42 -3.26
C PHE A 36 12.23 -6.51 -4.19
N PHE A 37 11.61 -7.55 -3.63
CA PHE A 37 10.97 -8.61 -4.40
C PHE A 37 9.87 -8.07 -5.33
N ASN A 38 9.01 -7.18 -4.84
CA ASN A 38 7.95 -6.58 -5.66
C ASN A 38 8.52 -5.70 -6.79
N LEU A 39 9.60 -4.94 -6.53
CA LEU A 39 10.29 -4.17 -7.57
C LEU A 39 10.89 -5.07 -8.65
N LEU A 40 11.53 -6.17 -8.24
CA LEU A 40 12.07 -7.15 -9.18
C LEU A 40 10.95 -7.80 -9.99
N MET A 41 9.87 -8.20 -9.32
CA MET A 41 8.68 -8.75 -9.98
C MET A 41 8.03 -7.74 -10.93
N MET A 42 8.11 -6.43 -10.68
CA MET A 42 7.62 -5.42 -11.62
C MET A 42 8.43 -5.41 -12.93
N LEU A 43 9.71 -5.78 -12.90
CA LEU A 43 10.56 -5.93 -14.10
C LEU A 43 10.34 -7.28 -14.78
N VAL A 44 10.08 -8.33 -13.99
CA VAL A 44 9.82 -9.68 -14.49
C VAL A 44 8.39 -9.85 -15.00
N ALA A 45 7.42 -9.14 -14.46
CA ALA A 45 6.01 -9.21 -14.83
C ALA A 45 5.74 -8.84 -16.29
N PRO A 46 6.45 -7.91 -16.95
CA PRO A 46 6.41 -7.76 -18.40
C PRO A 46 6.81 -9.04 -19.14
N LEU A 47 7.84 -9.76 -18.67
CA LEU A 47 8.32 -11.00 -19.28
C LEU A 47 7.34 -12.16 -19.03
N GLY A 48 6.97 -12.38 -17.77
CA GLY A 48 6.04 -13.45 -17.38
C GLY A 48 4.59 -13.17 -17.78
N GLY A 49 4.15 -11.93 -17.63
CA GLY A 49 2.83 -11.45 -18.01
C GLY A 49 2.64 -11.45 -19.53
N ALA A 50 3.64 -11.06 -20.34
CA ALA A 50 3.57 -11.25 -21.78
C ALA A 50 3.40 -12.73 -22.14
N THR A 51 4.08 -13.63 -21.43
CA THR A 51 3.95 -15.08 -21.65
C THR A 51 2.55 -15.59 -21.29
N ILE A 52 1.99 -15.17 -20.16
CA ILE A 52 0.62 -15.54 -19.74
C ILE A 52 -0.41 -14.97 -20.71
N VAL A 53 -0.27 -13.70 -21.10
CA VAL A 53 -1.18 -13.06 -22.07
C VAL A 53 -1.06 -13.72 -23.44
N GLN A 54 0.15 -14.03 -23.92
CA GLN A 54 0.35 -14.77 -25.15
C GLN A 54 -0.26 -16.17 -25.07
N GLY A 55 -0.05 -16.91 -23.98
CA GLY A 55 -0.64 -18.23 -23.79
C GLY A 55 -2.16 -18.19 -23.71
N PHE A 56 -2.72 -17.19 -23.02
CA PHE A 56 -4.16 -16.96 -22.97
C PHE A 56 -4.71 -16.63 -24.36
N LEU A 57 -4.13 -15.64 -25.05
CA LEU A 57 -4.51 -15.29 -26.41
C LEU A 57 -4.41 -16.48 -27.35
N ALA A 58 -3.35 -17.29 -27.27
CA ALA A 58 -3.18 -18.50 -28.08
C ALA A 58 -4.30 -19.54 -27.83
N LEU A 59 -4.81 -19.63 -26.60
CA LEU A 59 -5.94 -20.50 -26.24
C LEU A 59 -7.26 -20.06 -26.89
N PHE A 60 -7.47 -18.75 -27.07
CA PHE A 60 -8.71 -18.18 -27.63
C PHE A 60 -8.62 -17.84 -29.12
N SER A 61 -7.42 -17.61 -29.63
CA SER A 61 -7.20 -17.31 -31.05
C SER A 61 -7.21 -18.56 -31.93
N GLY A 62 -7.31 -19.75 -31.32
CA GLY A 62 -7.38 -21.02 -32.05
C GLY A 62 -6.19 -21.18 -32.96
N PHE A 63 -5.02 -21.49 -32.39
CA PHE A 63 -4.17 -22.46 -33.09
C PHE A 63 -4.90 -23.80 -33.13
#